data_AF-A0A9D3YZE9-F1
#
_entry.id   AF-A0A9D3YZE9-F1
#
_cell.length_a   1.000
_cell.length_b   1.000
_cell.length_c   1.000
_cell.angle_alpha   90.00
_cell.angle_beta   90.00
_cell.angle_gamma   90.00
#
_symmetry.space_group_name_H-M   'P 1'
#
loop_
_entity.id
_entity.type
_entity.pdbx_description
1 polymer ?
#
loop_
_entity_poly.entity_id
_entity_poly.type
_entity_poly.pdbx_seq_one_letter_code
_entity_poly.pdbx_strand_id
1 'polypeptide(L)' 'MFGTSGPRNPVLIYKLYSNMRPSDFSSDQHPFYLATCTIDTASQWFLRQQLGVNKLGQMLKAMAKDAGFP' A
#
# COMPACT_ATOMS: atom_id res chain seq x y z
N MET A 1 -18.75 1.83 -15.74
CA MET A 1 -17.96 3.04 -15.45
C MET A 1 -17.36 2.90 -14.07
N PHE A 2 -16.03 2.92 -13.92
CA PHE A 2 -15.41 2.93 -12.59
C PHE A 2 -15.72 4.27 -11.95
N GLY A 3 -16.49 4.26 -10.85
CA GLY A 3 -16.93 5.49 -10.19
C GLY A 3 -15.74 6.29 -9.67
N THR A 4 -15.38 7.36 -10.38
CA THR A 4 -14.30 8.28 -10.01
C THR A 4 -14.75 9.34 -8.98
N SER A 5 -15.97 9.23 -8.44
CA SER A 5 -16.58 10.23 -7.57
C SER A 5 -17.00 9.70 -6.19
N GLY A 6 -16.29 8.72 -5.63
CA GLY A 6 -16.62 8.15 -4.32
C GLY A 6 -15.41 7.69 -3.49
N PRO A 7 -15.63 7.24 -2.24
CA PRO A 7 -14.57 6.82 -1.32
C PRO A 7 -13.78 5.59 -1.81
N ARG A 8 -14.32 4.85 -2.78
CA ARG A 8 -13.67 3.71 -3.44
C ARG A 8 -13.02 4.08 -4.78
N ASN A 9 -12.82 5.38 -5.06
CA ASN A 9 -12.17 5.80 -6.31
C ASN A 9 -10.70 5.35 -6.29
N PRO A 10 -10.29 4.44 -7.20
CA PRO A 10 -8.92 3.93 -7.25
C PRO A 10 -7.90 5.04 -7.53
N VAL A 11 -8.27 6.09 -8.26
CA VAL A 11 -7.39 7.22 -8.57
C VAL A 11 -7.10 8.06 -7.32
N LEU A 12 -8.11 8.30 -6.47
CA LEU A 12 -7.91 9.05 -5.23
C LEU A 12 -7.07 8.25 -4.23
N ILE A 13 -7.33 6.94 -4.12
CA ILE A 13 -6.56 6.03 -3.28
C ILE A 13 -5.09 6.01 -3.74
N TYR A 14 -4.86 5.91 -5.05
CA TYR A 14 -3.51 5.95 -5.60
C TYR A 14 -2.80 7.28 -5.33
N LYS A 15 -3.47 8.42 -5.53
CA LYS A 15 -2.91 9.75 -5.23
C LYS A 15 -2.55 9.90 -3.76
N LEU A 16 -3.41 9.42 -2.85
CA LEU A 16 -3.15 9.45 -1.41
C LEU A 16 -1.91 8.61 -1.06
N TYR A 17 -1.85 7.38 -1.57
CA TYR A 17 -0.68 6.51 -1.42
C TYR A 17 0.60 7.16 -1.99
N SER A 18 0.52 7.75 -3.19
CA SER A 18 1.66 8.41 -3.84
C SER A 18 2.15 9.62 -3.04
N ASN A 19 1.27 10.39 -2.41
CA ASN A 19 1.66 11.52 -1.57
C ASN A 19 2.36 11.09 -0.27
N MET A 20 2.09 9.88 0.22
CA MET A 20 2.80 9.33 1.37
C MET A 20 4.18 8.80 1.00
N ARG A 21 4.45 8.58 -0.30
CA ARG A 21 5.72 7.97 -0.71
C ARG A 21 6.92 8.85 -0.33
N PRO A 22 8.02 8.21 0.11
CA PRO A 22 9.27 8.91 0.41
C PRO A 22 9.87 9.46 -0.88
N SER A 23 10.54 10.63 -0.79
CA SER A 23 11.23 11.28 -1.93
C SER A 23 12.12 10.32 -2.72
N ASP A 24 12.84 9.46 -2.02
CA ASP A 24 13.84 8.54 -2.58
C ASP A 24 13.21 7.29 -3.24
N PHE A 25 11.88 7.20 -3.30
CA PHE A 25 11.13 6.04 -3.79
C PHE A 25 9.92 6.41 -4.68
N SER A 26 10.01 7.57 -5.33
CA SER A 26 8.95 8.12 -6.18
C SER A 26 9.12 7.87 -7.68
N SER A 27 10.29 7.40 -8.12
CA SER A 27 10.52 7.03 -9.54
C SER A 27 9.93 5.65 -9.87
N ASP A 28 9.65 5.43 -11.16
CA ASP A 28 9.06 4.20 -11.69
C ASP A 28 9.96 2.96 -11.51
N GLN A 29 11.27 3.15 -11.32
CA GLN A 29 12.22 2.05 -11.10
C GLN A 29 12.27 1.58 -9.64
N HIS A 30 11.62 2.32 -8.73
CA HIS A 30 11.60 1.96 -7.32
C HIS A 30 10.55 0.88 -7.04
N PRO A 31 10.87 -0.11 -6.20
CA PRO A 31 9.96 -1.23 -5.96
C PRO A 31 8.75 -0.76 -5.13
N PHE A 32 7.65 -1.49 -5.31
CA PHE A 32 6.38 -1.20 -4.64
C PHE A 32 6.43 -1.67 -3.17
N TYR A 33 6.60 -0.72 -2.24
CA TYR A 33 6.54 -1.00 -0.80
C TYR A 33 5.10 -0.83 -0.28
N LEU A 34 4.54 -1.89 0.30
CA LEU A 34 3.33 -1.84 1.14
C LEU A 34 3.62 -2.19 2.61
N ALA A 35 4.87 -2.50 2.96
CA ALA A 35 5.21 -2.91 4.31
C ALA A 35 5.46 -1.67 5.19
N THR A 36 4.57 -1.45 6.15
CA THR A 36 4.74 -0.46 7.21
C THR A 36 5.76 -0.96 8.22
N CYS A 37 6.55 -0.04 8.79
CA CYS A 37 7.40 -0.38 9.91
C CYS A 37 6.52 -0.55 11.16
N THR A 38 6.49 -1.74 11.75
CA THR A 38 5.77 -2.01 13.01
C THR A 38 6.60 -1.67 14.25
N ILE A 39 7.87 -1.33 14.04
CA ILE A 39 8.79 -0.89 15.09
C ILE A 39 8.79 0.63 15.03
N ASP A 40 8.54 1.27 16.17
CA ASP A 40 8.50 2.71 16.33
C ASP A 40 9.92 3.30 16.30
N THR A 41 10.61 3.12 15.18
CA THR A 41 11.82 3.87 14.87
C THR A 41 11.38 5.15 14.20
N ALA A 42 11.42 6.25 14.96
CA ALA A 42 10.94 7.59 14.62
C ALA A 42 11.41 8.18 13.27
N SER A 43 12.28 7.49 12.52
CA SER A 43 12.82 7.96 11.24
C SER A 43 12.02 7.50 10.01
N GLN A 44 11.25 6.41 10.06
CA GLN A 44 10.67 5.87 8.82
C GLN A 44 9.42 4.99 9.03
N TRP A 45 8.28 5.40 8.46
CA TRP A 45 7.01 4.66 8.56
C TRP A 45 6.91 3.42 7.65
N PHE A 46 7.91 3.17 6.79
CA PHE A 46 7.92 2.12 5.78
C PHE A 46 9.23 1.30 5.80
N LEU A 47 9.18 0.07 5.27
CA LEU A 47 10.36 -0.80 5.14
C LEU A 47 10.88 -0.77 3.70
N ARG A 48 12.20 -0.56 3.52
CA ARG A 48 12.90 -0.58 2.22
C ARG A 48 13.20 -2.01 1.75
N GLN A 49 12.21 -2.91 1.78
CA GLN A 49 12.35 -4.28 1.30
C GLN A 49 11.25 -4.66 0.30
N GLN A 50 11.58 -5.47 -0.71
CA GLN A 50 10.57 -6.03 -1.60
C GLN A 50 9.55 -6.83 -0.76
N LEU A 51 8.27 -6.72 -1.08
CA LEU A 51 7.27 -7.59 -0.48
C LEU A 51 7.56 -9.02 -0.93
N GLY A 52 7.65 -9.94 0.04
CA GLY A 52 7.73 -11.35 -0.29
C GLY A 52 6.53 -11.77 -1.16
N VAL A 53 6.77 -12.65 -2.14
CA VAL A 53 5.78 -13.09 -3.14
C VAL A 53 4.46 -13.54 -2.51
N ASN A 54 4.50 -14.11 -1.30
CA ASN A 54 3.31 -14.58 -0.57
C ASN A 54 2.62 -13.51 0.30
N LYS A 55 3.31 -12.40 0.59
CA LYS A 55 2.84 -11.37 1.55
C LYS A 55 1.62 -10.63 0.99
N LEU A 56 1.63 -10.30 -0.30
CA LEU A 56 0.49 -9.67 -0.98
C LEU A 56 -0.78 -10.54 -0.89
N GLY A 57 -0.65 -11.83 -1.16
CA GLY A 57 -1.75 -12.77 -1.05
C GLY A 57 -2.29 -12.89 0.38
N GLN A 58 -1.40 -12.88 1.39
CA GLN A 58 -1.82 -12.87 2.80
C GLN A 58 -2.53 -11.58 3.19
N MET A 59 -2.04 -10.42 2.75
CA MET A 59 -2.69 -9.12 2.99
C MET A 59 -4.08 -9.09 2.35
N LEU A 60 -4.21 -9.56 1.10
CA LEU A 60 -5.50 -9.60 0.42
C LEU A 60 -6.48 -10.56 1.11
N LYS A 61 -6.02 -11.73 1.56
CA LYS A 61 -6.85 -12.66 2.36
C LYS A 61 -7.33 -12.04 3.66
N ALA A 62 -6.46 -11.31 4.36
CA ALA A 62 -6.84 -10.62 5.60
C ALA A 62 -7.88 -9.52 5.33
N MET A 63 -7.70 -8.72 4.28
CA MET A 63 -8.67 -7.70 3.87
C MET A 63 -10.00 -8.32 3.41
N ALA A 64 -9.96 -9.42 2.67
CA ALA A 64 -11.14 -10.15 2.24
C ALA A 64 -11.94 -10.67 3.45
N LYS A 65 -11.26 -11.30 4.41
CA LYS A 65 -11.86 -11.79 5.66
C LYS A 65 -12.51 -10.66 6.47
N ASP A 66 -11.84 -9.53 6.63
CA ASP A 66 -12.35 -8.38 7.39
C ASP A 66 -13.57 -7.74 6.70
N ALA A 67 -13.56 -7.69 5.37
CA ALA A 67 -14.69 -7.22 4.57
C ALA A 67 -15.84 -8.25 4.43
N GLY A 68 -15.73 -9.44 5.05
CA GLY A 68 -16.75 -10.49 5.00
C GLY A 68 -16.83 -11.24 3.67
N PHE A 69 -15.78 -11.16 2.85
CA PHE A 69 -15.64 -12.00 1.65
C PHE A 69 -15.19 -13.43 2.03
N PRO A 70 -15.62 -14.45 1.27
CA PRO A 70 -15.26 -15.85 1.53
C PRO A 70 -13.76 -16.14 1.41
#